data_AF-A0A095GB33-F1
#
_entry.id   AF-A0A095GB33-F1
#
_cell.length_a   1.000
_cell.length_b   1.000
_cell.length_c   1.000
_cell.angle_alpha   90.00
_cell.angle_beta   90.00
_cell.angle_gamma   90.00
#
_symmetry.space_group_name_H-M   'P 1'
#
loop_
_entity.id
_entity.type
_entity.pdbx_description
1 polymer ?
#
loop_
_entity_poly.entity_id
_entity_poly.type
_entity_poly.pdbx_seq_one_letter_code
_entity_poly.pdbx_strand_id
1 'polypeptide(L)' 'MRFNSTVFLIDPTPRRADGEYMAHARISANRSDGREYDVCRSGDLAGFDLRADAIAHARRWAETWLEDHFG' A
#
# COMPACT_ATOMS: atom_id res chain seq x y z
N MET A 1 -6.45 14.50 -25.16
CA MET A 1 -5.56 13.58 -24.42
C MET A 1 -5.24 14.17 -23.07
N ARG A 2 -5.98 13.77 -22.04
CA ARG A 2 -5.64 13.95 -20.62
C ARG A 2 -6.17 12.70 -19.94
N PHE A 3 -5.33 11.65 -19.86
CA PHE A 3 -5.66 10.52 -19.00
C PHE A 3 -5.61 11.08 -17.58
N ASN A 4 -6.72 10.96 -16.85
CA ASN A 4 -6.80 11.32 -15.44
C ASN A 4 -5.57 10.72 -14.73
N SER A 5 -4.59 11.56 -14.40
CA SER A 5 -3.37 11.15 -13.70
C SER A 5 -3.72 10.85 -12.25
N THR A 6 -4.48 9.78 -12.03
CA THR A 6 -4.66 9.22 -10.70
C THR A 6 -3.34 8.54 -10.35
N VAL A 7 -2.51 9.24 -9.58
CA VAL A 7 -1.25 8.67 -9.09
C VAL A 7 -1.58 7.85 -7.85
N PHE A 8 -1.37 6.54 -7.92
CA PHE A 8 -1.47 5.65 -6.76
C PHE A 8 -0.16 5.71 -5.98
N LEU A 9 -0.25 6.07 -4.70
CA LEU A 9 0.84 6.03 -3.74
C LEU A 9 0.66 4.79 -2.88
N ILE A 10 1.67 3.91 -2.90
CA ILE A 10 1.76 2.77 -2.00
C ILE A 10 2.71 3.18 -0.87
N ASP A 11 2.20 3.18 0.36
CA ASP A 11 3.00 3.27 1.57
C ASP A 11 3.09 1.87 2.19
N PRO A 12 4.21 1.15 1.98
CA PRO A 12 4.43 -0.17 2.57
C PRO A 12 5.08 -0.04 3.95
N THR A 13 4.80 1.03 4.71
CA THR A 13 5.45 1.27 6.00
C THR A 13 4.96 0.22 7.00
N PRO A 14 5.81 -0.72 7.43
CA PRO A 14 5.39 -1.77 8.32
C PRO A 14 5.15 -1.21 9.72
N ARG A 15 4.10 -1.69 10.37
CA ARG A 15 3.78 -1.32 11.75
C ARG A 15 4.59 -2.20 12.69
N ARG A 16 5.33 -1.61 13.61
CA ARG A 16 6.05 -2.38 14.64
C ARG A 16 5.10 -2.67 15.80
N ALA A 17 4.88 -3.95 16.10
CA ALA A 17 4.05 -4.41 17.22
C ALA A 17 4.79 -5.54 17.95
N ASP A 18 4.94 -5.42 19.27
CA ASP A 18 5.51 -6.45 20.16
C ASP A 18 6.90 -7.02 19.78
N GLY A 19 7.69 -6.28 19.01
CA GLY A 19 9.02 -6.70 18.56
C GLY A 19 9.07 -7.21 17.13
N GLU A 20 7.92 -7.47 16.52
CA GLU A 20 7.75 -7.91 15.14
C GLU A 20 7.37 -6.73 14.21
N TYR A 21 7.63 -6.89 12.92
CA TYR A 21 7.22 -5.97 11.87
C TYR A 21 5.98 -6.52 11.17
N MET A 22 4.83 -5.93 11.48
CA MET A 22 3.58 -6.23 10.80
C MET A 22 3.61 -5.59 9.41
N ALA A 23 3.59 -6.42 8.38
CA ALA A 23 3.40 -6.00 7.01
C ALA A 23 2.08 -5.23 6.90
N HIS A 24 2.21 -4.02 6.41
CA HIS A 24 1.12 -3.08 6.28
C HIS A 24 1.28 -2.37 4.95
N ALA A 25 0.21 -2.35 4.17
CA ALA A 25 0.15 -1.63 2.92
C ALA A 25 -1.02 -0.66 2.95
N ARG A 26 -0.73 0.62 2.69
CA ARG A 26 -1.73 1.66 2.48
C ARG A 26 -1.61 2.15 1.05
N ILE A 27 -2.73 2.09 0.33
CA ILE A 27 -2.84 2.60 -1.04
C ILE A 27 -3.68 3.88 -0.95
N SER A 28 -3.04 4.98 -1.29
CA SER A 28 -3.69 6.28 -1.42
C SER A 28 -3.67 6.68 -2.89
N ALA A 29 -4.65 7.45 -3.33
CA ALA A 29 -4.63 8.03 -4.67
C ALA A 29 -4.74 9.55 -4.58
N ASN A 30 -3.96 10.23 -5.42
CA ASN A 30 -4.16 11.64 -5.65
C ASN A 30 -5.15 11.81 -6.80
N ARG A 31 -6.30 12.42 -6.51
CA ARG A 31 -7.25 12.80 -7.57
C ARG A 31 -6.68 14.01 -8.32
N SER A 32 -7.00 14.17 -9.60
CA SER A 32 -6.58 15.33 -10.42
C SER A 32 -6.97 16.70 -9.84
N ASP A 33 -7.85 16.75 -8.84
CA ASP A 33 -8.17 17.91 -8.00
C ASP A 33 -7.13 18.22 -6.91
N GLY A 34 -6.02 17.47 -6.84
CA GLY A 34 -4.98 17.60 -5.82
C GLY A 34 -5.34 17.01 -4.45
N ARG A 35 -6.53 16.44 -4.30
CA ARG A 35 -6.97 15.79 -3.06
C ARG A 35 -6.45 14.36 -3.00
N GLU A 36 -5.62 14.11 -1.99
CA GLU A 36 -5.22 12.78 -1.58
C GLU A 36 -6.37 12.11 -0.82
N TYR A 37 -6.72 10.89 -1.20
CA TYR A 37 -7.66 10.07 -0.46
C TYR A 37 -7.11 8.65 -0.32
N ASP A 38 -7.37 8.04 0.83
CA ASP A 38 -7.13 6.62 1.04
C ASP A 38 -8.05 5.82 0.11
N VAL A 39 -7.47 5.03 -0.78
CA VAL A 39 -8.22 4.11 -1.65
C VAL A 39 -8.46 2.81 -0.91
N CYS A 40 -7.39 2.24 -0.36
CA CYS A 40 -7.45 0.96 0.32
C CYS A 40 -6.39 0.89 1.41
N ARG A 41 -6.75 0.29 2.54
CA ARG A 41 -5.81 0.00 3.62
C ARG A 41 -5.90 -1.49 3.92
N SER A 42 -4.79 -2.18 3.70
CA SER A 42 -4.69 -3.63 3.81
C SER A 42 -4.95 -4.14 5.24
N GLY A 43 -4.69 -3.31 6.25
CA GLY A 43 -4.67 -3.75 7.65
C GLY A 43 -3.32 -4.41 7.97
N ASP A 44 -3.32 -5.30 8.96
CA ASP A 44 -2.16 -6.12 9.32
C ASP A 44 -2.18 -7.39 8.45
N LEU A 45 -1.28 -7.46 7.46
CA LEU A 45 -1.21 -8.58 6.51
C LEU A 45 -0.60 -9.82 7.16
N ALA A 46 0.57 -9.65 7.76
CA ALA A 46 1.34 -10.71 8.42
C ALA A 46 2.45 -10.10 9.28
N GLY A 47 2.84 -10.80 10.34
CA GLY A 47 4.02 -10.44 11.15
C GLY A 47 5.29 -11.03 10.56
N PHE A 48 6.35 -10.23 10.54
CA PHE A 48 7.69 -10.64 10.10
C PHE A 48 8.74 -10.19 11.10
N ASP A 49 9.76 -11.02 11.33
CA ASP A 49 10.92 -10.63 12.13
C ASP A 49 11.77 -9.53 11.44
N LEU A 50 11.78 -9.52 10.11
CA LEU A 50 12.56 -8.59 9.31
C LEU A 50 11.67 -7.53 8.65
N ARG A 51 12.04 -6.26 8.86
CA ARG A 51 11.39 -5.11 8.22
C ARG A 51 11.38 -5.23 6.69
N ALA A 52 12.46 -5.75 6.10
CA ALA A 52 12.60 -5.87 4.65
C ALA A 52 11.56 -6.85 4.06
N ASP A 53 11.32 -7.98 4.72
CA ASP A 53 10.29 -8.94 4.33
C ASP A 53 8.89 -8.35 4.46
N ALA A 54 8.61 -7.66 5.56
CA ALA A 54 7.33 -6.99 5.76
C ALA A 54 7.02 -5.98 4.64
N ILE A 55 8.02 -5.21 4.21
CA ILE A 55 7.89 -4.24 3.11
C ILE A 55 7.71 -4.93 1.77
N ALA A 56 8.51 -5.96 1.49
CA ALA A 56 8.42 -6.69 0.22
C ALA A 56 7.04 -7.36 0.07
N HIS A 57 6.52 -7.93 1.15
CA HIS A 57 5.20 -8.53 1.19
C HIS A 57 4.08 -7.49 1.02
N ALA A 58 4.14 -6.39 1.79
CA ALA A 58 3.19 -5.27 1.67
C ALA A 58 3.15 -4.69 0.26
N ARG A 59 4.33 -4.52 -0.38
CA ARG A 59 4.43 -4.01 -1.75
C ARG A 59 3.80 -4.97 -2.75
N ARG A 60 4.13 -6.27 -2.71
CA ARG A 60 3.55 -7.27 -3.61
C ARG A 60 2.04 -7.31 -3.48
N TRP A 61 1.52 -7.32 -2.25
CA TRP A 61 0.09 -7.27 -2.02
C TRP A 61 -0.55 -6.03 -2.66
N ALA A 62 0.07 -4.86 -2.52
CA ALA A 62 -0.45 -3.63 -3.09
C ALA A 62 -0.42 -3.62 -4.62
N GLU A 63 0.65 -4.15 -5.24
CA GLU A 63 0.74 -4.33 -6.70
C GLU A 63 -0.38 -5.27 -7.19
N THR A 64 -0.56 -6.43 -6.55
CA THR A 64 -1.63 -7.37 -6.90
C THR A 64 -3.02 -6.77 -6.69
N TRP A 65 -3.23 -6.00 -5.62
CA TRP A 65 -4.51 -5.33 -5.37
C TRP A 65 -4.81 -4.28 -6.46
N LEU A 66 -3.81 -3.50 -6.88
CA LEU A 66 -3.96 -2.55 -7.98
C LEU A 66 -4.28 -3.25 -9.31
N GLU A 67 -3.62 -4.37 -9.61
CA GLU A 67 -3.93 -5.17 -10.81
C GLU A 67 -5.34 -5.77 -10.75
N ASP A 68 -5.80 -6.28 -9.60
CA ASP A 68 -7.15 -6.85 -9.46
C ASP A 68 -8.26 -5.79 -9.57
N HIS A 69 -8.03 -4.59 -9.02
CA HIS A 69 -9.04 -3.52 -8.98
C HIS A 69 -9.04 -2.57 -10.18
N PHE A 70 -7.89 -2.40 -10.85
CA PHE A 70 -7.70 -1.45 -11.95
C PHE A 70 -7.11 -2.05 -13.24
N GLY A 71 -6.71 -3.33 -13.22
CA GLY A 71 -6.17 -4.07 -14.37
C GLY A 71 -7.23 -4.61 -15.32
#